data_AF-A0A4W5NM64-F1
#
_entry.id   AF-A0A4W5NM64-F1
#
_cell.length_a   1.000
_cell.length_b   1.000
_cell.length_c   1.000
_cell.angle_alpha   90.00
_cell.angle_beta   90.00
_cell.angle_gamma   90.00
#
_symmetry.space_group_name_H-M   'P 1'
#
loop_
_entity.id
_entity.type
_entity.pdbx_description
1 polymer ?
#
loop_
_entity_poly.entity_id
_entity_poly.type
_entity_poly.pdbx_seq_one_letter_code
_entity_poly.pdbx_strand_id
1 'polypeptide(L)'
;MRRSGLFWSERLEFFADEASNYTMVLFTHGDHLDEDDVTIEDFLLENPRLQSSISQCSGGYHVFNNKDQNPSQVTELLEKINKMVKMNGGSHYTTEILLKLVTVK
;
A
#
# COMPACT_ATOMS: atom_id res chain seq x y z
N MET A 1 -34.28 -16.44 1.43
CA MET A 1 -32.89 -16.68 1.88
C MET A 1 -31.93 -16.29 0.75
N ARG A 2 -31.50 -15.02 0.67
CA ARG A 2 -30.56 -14.48 -0.34
C ARG A 2 -29.65 -13.36 0.23
N ARG A 3 -29.59 -13.21 1.56
CA ARG A 3 -28.82 -12.13 2.22
C ARG A 3 -27.37 -12.49 2.55
N SER A 4 -26.98 -13.76 2.45
CA SER A 4 -25.63 -14.21 2.79
C SER A 4 -24.57 -13.69 1.81
N GLY A 5 -24.84 -13.66 0.50
CA GLY A 5 -23.86 -13.27 -0.51
C GLY A 5 -23.41 -11.80 -0.42
N LEU A 6 -24.34 -10.87 -0.16
CA LEU A 6 -24.06 -9.44 -0.01
C LEU A 6 -23.23 -9.14 1.25
N PHE A 7 -23.49 -9.86 2.33
CA PHE A 7 -22.76 -9.72 3.58
C PHE A 7 -21.27 -10.13 3.44
N TRP A 8 -20.99 -11.14 2.61
CA TRP A 8 -19.61 -11.56 2.36
C TRP A 8 -18.84 -10.55 1.50
N SER A 9 -19.49 -9.90 0.51
CA SER A 9 -18.84 -8.87 -0.31
C SER A 9 -18.53 -7.61 0.50
N GLU A 10 -19.48 -7.11 1.29
CA GLU A 10 -19.27 -5.95 2.18
C GLU A 10 -18.13 -6.21 3.18
N ARG A 11 -18.01 -7.44 3.69
CA ARG A 11 -16.91 -7.83 4.57
C ARG A 11 -15.56 -7.88 3.88
N LEU A 12 -15.50 -8.41 2.65
CA LEU A 12 -14.26 -8.42 1.87
C LEU A 12 -13.81 -7.01 1.52
N GLU A 13 -14.75 -6.11 1.21
CA GLU A 13 -14.45 -4.69 1.00
C GLU A 13 -13.91 -4.03 2.27
N PHE A 14 -14.51 -4.26 3.44
CA PHE A 14 -13.97 -3.77 4.72
C PHE A 14 -12.56 -4.31 5.02
N PHE A 15 -12.28 -5.58 4.72
CA PHE A 15 -10.94 -6.14 4.89
C PHE A 15 -9.91 -5.52 3.94
N ALA A 16 -10.30 -5.30 2.69
CA ALA A 16 -9.47 -4.64 1.69
C ALA A 16 -9.18 -3.19 2.10
N ASP A 17 -10.20 -2.48 2.59
CA ASP A 17 -10.08 -1.11 3.08
C ASP A 17 -9.12 -1.02 4.27
N GLU A 18 -9.24 -1.90 5.28
CA GLU A 18 -8.29 -1.86 6.39
C GLU A 18 -6.88 -2.34 6.05
N ALA A 19 -6.73 -3.31 5.15
CA ALA A 19 -5.40 -3.70 4.68
C ALA A 19 -4.72 -2.55 3.92
N SER A 20 -5.50 -1.74 3.20
CA SER A 20 -4.99 -0.61 2.42
C SER A 20 -4.33 0.46 3.30
N ASN A 21 -4.78 0.61 4.55
CA ASN A 21 -4.17 1.52 5.54
C ASN A 21 -2.74 1.16 5.92
N TYR A 22 -2.35 -0.10 5.75
CA TYR A 22 -1.00 -0.62 6.06
C TYR A 22 -0.21 -1.01 4.79
N THR A 23 -0.71 -0.64 3.61
CA THR A 23 -0.11 -1.01 2.32
C THR A 23 0.61 0.18 1.70
N MET A 24 1.74 -0.10 1.04
CA MET A 24 2.52 0.84 0.24
C MET A 24 2.96 0.15 -1.05
N VAL A 25 2.93 0.86 -2.17
CA VAL A 25 3.40 0.36 -3.45
C VAL A 25 4.91 0.58 -3.58
N LEU A 26 5.66 -0.48 -3.89
CA LEU A 26 7.10 -0.41 -4.15
C LEU A 26 7.36 -0.51 -5.65
N PHE A 27 7.87 0.57 -6.24
CA PHE A 27 8.40 0.57 -7.60
C PHE A 27 9.84 0.11 -7.56
N THR A 28 10.17 -0.91 -8.36
CA THR A 28 11.54 -1.41 -8.49
C THR A 28 12.12 -1.00 -9.83
N HIS A 29 13.44 -1.10 -9.98
CA HIS A 29 14.16 -0.66 -11.19
C HIS A 29 14.09 0.86 -11.38
N GLY A 30 14.26 1.60 -10.27
CA GLY A 30 14.28 3.07 -10.31
C GLY A 30 15.32 3.67 -11.26
N ASP A 31 16.38 2.93 -11.60
CA ASP A 31 17.37 3.30 -12.61
C ASP A 31 16.77 3.55 -13.99
N HIS A 32 15.69 2.86 -14.37
CA HIS A 32 15.06 3.06 -15.67
C HIS A 32 14.41 4.45 -15.79
N LEU A 33 13.89 4.99 -14.68
CA LEU A 33 13.32 6.35 -14.65
C LEU A 33 14.41 7.40 -14.93
N ASP A 34 15.59 7.22 -14.33
CA ASP A 34 16.74 8.09 -14.54
C ASP A 34 17.30 7.98 -15.98
N GLU A 35 17.36 6.77 -16.53
CA GLU A 35 17.83 6.51 -17.90
C GLU A 35 16.94 7.17 -18.96
N ASP A 36 15.62 7.15 -18.75
CA ASP A 36 14.64 7.73 -19.65
C ASP A 36 14.41 9.24 -19.43
N ASP A 37 15.04 9.85 -18.40
CA ASP A 37 14.81 11.24 -17.95
C ASP A 37 13.34 11.52 -17.61
N VAL A 38 12.69 10.55 -16.94
CA VAL A 38 11.27 10.56 -16.60
C VAL A 38 11.09 10.44 -15.08
N THR A 39 10.23 11.26 -14.49
CA THR A 39 9.90 11.12 -13.06
C THR A 39 8.86 10.02 -12.82
N ILE A 40 8.79 9.49 -11.59
CA ILE A 40 7.70 8.57 -11.23
C ILE A 40 6.34 9.27 -11.35
N GLU A 41 6.25 10.57 -11.08
CA GLU A 41 5.04 11.36 -11.28
C GLU A 41 4.58 11.38 -12.74
N ASP A 42 5.50 11.58 -13.69
CA ASP A 42 5.19 11.54 -15.12
C ASP A 42 4.65 10.16 -15.53
N PHE A 43 5.30 9.09 -15.09
CA PHE A 43 4.84 7.73 -15.33
C PHE A 43 3.43 7.48 -14.76
N LEU A 44 3.13 8.01 -13.56
CA LEU A 44 1.82 7.87 -12.94
C LEU A 44 0.73 8.70 -13.63
N LEU A 45 1.06 9.87 -14.17
CA LEU A 45 0.13 10.70 -14.95
C LEU A 45 -0.35 9.97 -16.21
N GLU A 46 0.52 9.20 -16.86
CA GLU A 46 0.16 8.38 -18.02
C GLU A 46 -0.63 7.12 -17.65
N ASN A 47 -0.62 6.73 -16.37
CA ASN A 47 -1.23 5.50 -15.86
C ASN A 47 -2.30 5.77 -14.77
N PRO A 48 -3.45 6.38 -15.12
CA PRO A 48 -4.46 6.81 -14.14
C PRO A 48 -5.08 5.65 -13.35
N ARG A 49 -5.14 4.44 -13.92
CA ARG A 49 -5.58 3.24 -13.17
C ARG A 49 -4.62 2.90 -12.04
N LEU A 50 -3.31 2.97 -12.31
CA LEU A 50 -2.28 2.72 -11.32
C LEU A 50 -2.26 3.82 -10.26
N GLN A 51 -2.41 5.07 -10.68
CA GLN A 51 -2.55 6.20 -9.76
C GLN A 51 -3.74 6.01 -8.81
N SER A 52 -4.89 5.53 -9.33
CA SER A 52 -6.05 5.20 -8.50
C SER A 52 -5.74 4.08 -7.50
N SER A 53 -5.04 3.02 -7.90
CA SER A 53 -4.61 1.95 -6.98
C SER A 53 -3.67 2.46 -5.88
N ILE A 54 -2.73 3.33 -6.21
CA ILE A 54 -1.83 3.95 -5.22
C ILE A 54 -2.61 4.82 -4.24
N SER A 55 -3.61 5.57 -4.72
CA SER A 55 -4.43 6.45 -3.87
C SER A 55 -5.25 5.69 -2.82
N GLN A 56 -5.51 4.40 -3.05
CA GLN A 56 -6.15 3.52 -2.07
C GLN A 56 -5.17 3.07 -0.98
N CYS A 57 -3.86 3.09 -1.24
CA CYS A 57 -2.84 2.67 -0.29
C CYS A 57 -2.42 3.87 0.58
N SER A 58 -2.73 3.86 1.88
CA SER A 58 -2.39 4.97 2.79
C SER A 58 -0.88 5.17 2.97
N GLY A 59 -0.07 4.15 2.68
CA GLY A 59 1.39 4.26 2.62
C GLY A 59 1.92 4.94 1.35
N GLY A 60 1.06 5.18 0.35
CA GLY A 60 1.43 5.75 -0.95
C GLY A 60 2.39 4.85 -1.71
N TYR A 61 3.51 5.42 -2.19
CA TYR A 61 4.51 4.69 -2.95
C TYR A 61 5.96 5.07 -2.59
N HIS A 62 6.89 4.19 -2.98
CA HIS A 62 8.32 4.42 -2.91
C HIS A 62 9.01 3.82 -4.14
N VAL A 63 10.03 4.50 -4.68
CA VAL A 63 10.85 4.02 -5.80
C VAL A 63 12.15 3.48 -5.24
N PHE A 64 12.54 2.30 -5.70
CA PHE A 64 13.69 1.57 -5.19
C PHE A 64 14.54 1.07 -6.36
N ASN A 65 15.85 1.24 -6.25
CA ASN A 65 16.81 0.75 -7.24
C ASN A 65 17.57 -0.44 -6.67
N ASN A 66 17.20 -1.64 -7.11
CA ASN A 66 17.82 -2.89 -6.65
C ASN A 66 19.30 -3.03 -7.05
N LYS A 67 19.78 -2.24 -8.01
CA LYS A 67 21.19 -2.22 -8.43
C LYS A 67 22.00 -1.23 -7.59
N ASP A 68 21.36 -0.19 -7.05
CA ASP A 68 22.02 0.77 -6.18
C ASP A 68 22.32 0.13 -4.82
N GLN A 69 23.58 0.25 -4.38
CA GLN A 69 24.07 -0.27 -3.10
C GLN A 69 24.06 0.80 -2.00
N ASN A 70 23.59 2.01 -2.30
CA ASN A 70 23.49 3.08 -1.33
C ASN A 70 22.47 2.71 -0.23
N PRO A 71 22.87 2.65 1.05
CA PRO A 71 21.96 2.32 2.14
C PRO A 71 20.91 3.42 2.41
N SER A 72 21.03 4.61 1.83
CA SER A 72 20.05 5.69 2.03
C SER A 72 18.65 5.29 1.55
N GLN A 73 18.52 4.60 0.41
CA GLN A 73 17.20 4.18 -0.09
C GLN A 73 16.47 3.26 0.89
N VAL A 74 17.21 2.37 1.56
CA VAL A 74 16.65 1.48 2.59
C VAL A 74 16.21 2.29 3.80
N THR A 75 17.01 3.29 4.18
CA THR A 75 16.69 4.20 5.29
C THR A 75 15.42 5.00 5.00
N GLU A 76 15.31 5.59 3.81
CA GLU A 76 14.13 6.33 3.36
C GLU A 76 12.87 5.46 3.29
N LEU A 77 13.00 4.21 2.81
CA LEU A 77 11.91 3.25 2.81
C LEU A 77 11.44 2.94 4.24
N LEU A 78 12.36 2.67 5.16
CA LEU A 78 12.03 2.41 6.57
C LEU A 78 11.40 3.63 7.25
N GLU A 79 11.85 4.84 6.95
CA GLU A 79 11.23 6.07 7.43
C GLU A 79 9.78 6.22 6.96
N LYS A 80 9.51 5.93 5.68
CA LYS A 80 8.13 5.93 5.15
C LYS A 80 7.27 4.86 5.83
N ILE A 81 7.80 3.65 6.04
CA ILE A 81 7.10 2.57 6.76
C ILE A 81 6.79 3.00 8.20
N ASN A 82 7.75 3.57 8.91
CA ASN A 82 7.56 4.05 10.28
C ASN A 82 6.51 5.16 10.36
N LYS A 83 6.49 6.08 9.38
CA LYS A 83 5.47 7.12 9.27
C LYS A 83 4.08 6.51 9.08
N MET A 84 3.94 5.54 8.16
CA MET A 84 2.69 4.81 7.94
C MET A 84 2.21 4.10 9.22
N VAL A 85 3.09 3.38 9.91
CA VAL A 85 2.74 2.72 11.19
C VAL A 85 2.30 3.73 12.24
N LYS A 86 2.99 4.88 12.35
CA LYS A 86 2.63 5.94 13.29
C LYS A 86 1.27 6.57 12.98
N MET A 87 0.93 6.77 11.70
CA MET A 87 -0.39 7.25 11.28
C MET A 87 -1.50 6.26 11.66
N ASN A 88 -1.18 4.96 11.68
CA ASN A 88 -2.06 3.88 12.15
C ASN A 88 -2.02 3.64 13.67
N GLY A 89 -1.70 4.67 14.45
CA GLY A 89 -1.68 4.59 15.92
C GLY A 89 -0.57 3.71 16.50
N GLY A 90 0.47 3.38 15.71
CA GLY A 90 1.55 2.49 16.12
C GLY A 90 1.17 1.01 16.10
N SER A 91 -0.01 0.66 15.61
CA SER A 91 -0.46 -0.72 15.48
C SER A 91 0.08 -1.36 14.20
N HIS A 92 -0.09 -2.67 14.08
CA HIS A 92 0.11 -3.43 12.85
C HIS A 92 -1.22 -4.04 12.41
N TYR A 93 -1.32 -4.37 11.12
CA TYR A 93 -2.44 -5.16 10.63
C TYR A 93 -2.39 -6.54 11.30
N THR A 94 -3.42 -6.87 12.08
CA THR A 94 -3.49 -8.12 12.84
C THR A 94 -4.55 -9.04 12.28
N THR A 95 -4.31 -10.35 12.38
CA THR A 95 -5.37 -11.35 12.20
C THR A 95 -6.47 -11.20 13.26
N GLU A 96 -6.24 -10.50 14.38
CA GLU A 96 -7.31 -10.16 15.33
C GLU A 96 -8.31 -9.12 14.79
N ILE A 97 -7.90 -8.16 13.96
CA ILE A 97 -8.85 -7.35 13.17
C ILE A 97 -9.68 -8.28 12.27
N LEU A 98 -9.04 -9.32 11.73
CA LEU A 98 -9.65 -10.35 10.90
C LEU A 98 -10.62 -11.26 11.70
N LEU A 99 -10.32 -11.55 12.98
CA LEU A 99 -11.05 -12.49 13.85
C LEU A 99 -12.13 -11.82 14.73
N LYS A 100 -11.96 -10.56 15.15
CA LYS A 100 -12.92 -9.81 16.00
C LYS A 100 -14.31 -9.71 15.36
N LEU A 101 -14.42 -9.82 14.04
CA LEU A 101 -15.69 -9.73 13.31
C LEU A 101 -16.26 -11.08 12.83
N VAL A 102 -15.51 -12.19 12.93
CA VAL A 102 -16.08 -13.54 12.70
C VAL A 102 -16.86 -14.03 13.93
N THR A 103 -16.72 -13.33 15.06
CA THR A 103 -17.29 -13.72 16.37
C THR A 103 -18.53 -12.91 16.76
N VAL A 104 -19.04 -12.03 15.88
CA VAL A 104 -20.38 -11.45 16.07
C VAL A 104 -21.41 -12.54 15.74
N LYS A 105 -21.76 -13.35 16.74
CA LYS A 105 -22.86 -14.32 16.69
C LYS A 105 -24.22 -13.63 16.72
#